data_AF-A0A6B3QFS1-F1
#
_entry.id   AF-A0A6B3QFS1-F1
#
_cell.length_a   1.000
_cell.length_b   1.000
_cell.length_c   1.000
_cell.angle_alpha   90.00
_cell.angle_beta   90.00
_cell.angle_gamma   90.00
#
_symmetry.space_group_name_H-M   'P 1'
#
loop_
_entity.id
_entity.type
_entity.pdbx_description
1 polymer ?
#
loop_
_entity_poly.entity_id
_entity_poly.type
_entity_poly.pdbx_seq_one_letter_code
_entity_poly.pdbx_strand_id
1 'polypeptide(L)' 'GLAKEYGLSEATIYKWKNLYLPDQSTGLTGKEVAELRKENARLNEELEILKKAAAIFSRKT' A
#
# COMPACT_ATOMS: atom_id res chain seq x y z
N GLY A 1 18.24 -22.77 -13.00
CA GLY A 1 17.35 -21.69 -12.56
C GLY A 1 18.17 -20.63 -11.87
N LEU A 2 17.79 -19.35 -11.98
CA LEU A 2 18.53 -18.22 -11.41
C LEU A 2 18.91 -18.44 -9.93
N ALA A 3 18.04 -19.07 -9.13
CA ALA A 3 18.33 -19.39 -7.73
C ALA A 3 19.66 -20.14 -7.55
N LYS A 4 19.91 -21.17 -8.35
CA LYS A 4 21.14 -21.98 -8.27
C LYS A 4 22.37 -21.25 -8.81
N GLU A 5 22.19 -20.45 -9.86
CA GLU A 5 23.27 -19.68 -10.50
C GLU A 5 23.78 -18.54 -9.59
N TYR A 6 22.87 -17.90 -8.86
CA TYR A 6 23.17 -16.77 -7.99
C TYR A 6 23.22 -17.13 -6.49
N GLY A 7 23.12 -18.42 -6.12
CA GLY A 7 23.13 -18.87 -4.72
C GLY A 7 21.97 -18.33 -3.88
N LEU A 8 20.85 -17.98 -4.52
CA LEU A 8 19.66 -17.44 -3.88
C LEU A 8 18.62 -18.55 -3.64
N SER A 9 17.77 -18.36 -2.63
CA SER A 9 16.58 -19.18 -2.51
C SER A 9 15.54 -18.77 -3.56
N GLU A 10 14.77 -19.75 -4.04
CA GLU A 10 13.63 -19.47 -4.93
C GLU A 10 12.63 -18.49 -4.27
N ALA A 11 12.46 -18.58 -2.94
CA ALA A 11 11.62 -17.67 -2.18
C ALA A 11 12.06 -16.19 -2.29
N THR A 12 13.37 -15.93 -2.31
CA THR A 12 13.89 -14.56 -2.52
C THR A 12 13.51 -14.02 -3.89
N ILE A 13 13.63 -14.85 -4.94
CA ILE A 13 13.27 -14.47 -6.31
C ILE A 13 11.77 -14.17 -6.40
N TYR A 14 10.92 -15.02 -5.82
CA TYR A 14 9.47 -14.79 -5.76
C TYR A 14 9.11 -13.50 -5.00
N LYS A 15 9.79 -13.23 -3.87
CA LYS A 15 9.57 -12.00 -3.11
C LYS A 15 9.91 -10.77 -3.93
N TRP A 16 11.02 -10.78 -4.66
CA TRP A 16 11.39 -9.67 -5.55
C TRP A 16 10.40 -9.51 -6.71
N LYS A 17 9.96 -10.62 -7.31
CA LYS A 17 8.91 -10.59 -8.33
C LYS A 17 7.66 -9.87 -7.85
N ASN A 18 7.17 -10.20 -6.65
CA ASN A 18 5.97 -9.58 -6.08
C ASN A 18 6.17 -8.10 -5.68
N LEU A 19 7.38 -7.72 -5.28
CA LEU A 19 7.69 -6.34 -4.88
C LEU A 19 7.86 -5.40 -6.06
N TYR A 20 8.46 -5.88 -7.15
CA TYR A 20 9.01 -5.04 -8.20
C TYR A 20 8.40 -5.25 -9.58
N LEU A 21 7.79 -6.41 -9.86
CA LEU A 21 7.06 -6.56 -11.11
C LEU A 21 5.63 -6.06 -10.94
N PRO A 22 5.11 -5.31 -11.93
CA PRO A 22 3.71 -4.96 -11.97
C PRO A 22 2.82 -6.22 -11.99
N ASP A 23 1.77 -6.20 -11.20
CA ASP A 23 0.69 -7.18 -11.30
C ASP A 23 -0.07 -7.00 -12.63
N GLN A 24 -0.44 -8.10 -13.27
CA GLN A 24 -1.06 -8.06 -14.60
C GLN A 24 -2.46 -7.43 -14.61
N SER A 25 -3.20 -7.55 -13.50
CA SER A 25 -4.57 -7.06 -13.41
C SER A 25 -4.64 -5.59 -13.04
N THR A 26 -3.73 -5.14 -12.17
CA THR A 26 -3.73 -3.78 -11.62
C THR A 26 -2.69 -2.87 -12.27
N GLY A 27 -1.67 -3.43 -12.92
CA GLY A 27 -0.53 -2.68 -13.44
C GLY A 27 0.38 -2.10 -12.36
N LEU A 28 0.13 -2.39 -11.08
CA LEU A 28 0.86 -1.83 -9.94
C LEU A 28 1.85 -2.85 -9.37
N THR A 29 2.98 -2.36 -8.92
CA THR A 29 3.96 -3.13 -8.13
C THR A 29 3.49 -3.30 -6.69
N GLY A 30 3.98 -4.33 -6.01
CA GLY A 30 3.70 -4.53 -4.59
C GLY A 30 4.13 -3.35 -3.71
N LYS A 31 5.19 -2.62 -4.11
CA LYS A 31 5.61 -1.38 -3.42
C LYS A 31 4.59 -0.26 -3.56
N GLU A 32 4.08 -0.02 -4.77
CA GLU A 32 3.07 1.02 -5.00
C GLU A 32 1.78 0.72 -4.24
N VAL A 33 1.34 -0.54 -4.21
CA VAL A 33 0.17 -0.96 -3.43
C VAL A 33 0.38 -0.70 -1.94
N ALA A 34 1.57 -0.96 -1.40
CA ALA A 34 1.87 -0.72 0.01
C ALA A 34 1.80 0.79 0.36
N GLU A 35 2.39 1.65 -0.47
CA GLU A 35 2.34 3.10 -0.27
C GLU A 35 0.90 3.64 -0.41
N LEU A 36 0.14 3.17 -1.39
CA LEU A 36 -1.27 3.55 -1.55
C LEU A 36 -2.11 3.15 -0.33
N ARG A 37 -1.89 1.97 0.24
CA ARG A 37 -2.60 1.53 1.47
C ARG A 37 -2.27 2.42 2.65
N LYS A 38 -0.99 2.80 2.80
CA LYS A 38 -0.54 3.69 3.87
C LYS A 38 -1.17 5.07 3.76
N GLU A 39 -1.18 5.64 2.55
CA GLU A 39 -1.78 6.97 2.32
C GLU A 39 -3.31 6.93 2.50
N ASN A 40 -3.97 5.88 2.04
CA ASN A 40 -5.41 5.71 2.22
C ASN A 40 -5.77 5.62 3.73
N ALA A 41 -4.98 4.90 4.53
CA ALA A 41 -5.16 4.86 5.98
C ALA A 41 -5.03 6.25 6.62
N ARG A 42 -4.01 7.02 6.22
CA ARG A 42 -3.81 8.41 6.68
C ARG A 42 -5.00 9.31 6.32
N LEU A 43 -5.47 9.23 5.08
CA LEU A 43 -6.61 10.03 4.59
C LEU A 43 -7.91 9.68 5.31
N ASN A 44 -8.15 8.40 5.62
CA ASN A 44 -9.32 8.00 6.39
C ASN A 44 -9.29 8.58 7.81
N GLU A 45 -8.13 8.58 8.46
CA GLU A 45 -7.97 9.19 9.78
C GLU A 45 -8.25 10.70 9.75
N GLU A 46 -7.69 11.40 8.76
CA GLU A 46 -7.92 12.84 8.56
C GLU A 46 -9.40 13.14 8.30
N LEU A 47 -10.06 12.33 7.47
CA LEU A 47 -11.48 12.45 7.18
C LEU A 47 -12.34 12.27 8.45
N GLU A 48 -12.02 11.31 9.31
CA GLU A 48 -12.76 11.10 10.57
C GLU A 48 -12.58 12.26 11.56
N ILE A 49 -11.40 12.87 11.62
CA ILE A 49 -11.16 14.09 12.42
C ILE A 49 -12.03 15.24 11.89
N LEU A 50 -12.03 15.45 10.57
CA LEU A 50 -12.81 16.52 9.94
C LEU A 50 -14.32 16.34 10.17
N LYS A 51 -14.84 15.12 10.05
CA LYS A 51 -16.26 14.81 10.36
C LYS A 51 -16.61 15.16 11.80
N LYS A 52 -15.74 14.79 12.77
CA LYS A 52 -15.96 15.12 14.19
C LYS A 52 -15.96 16.64 14.42
N ALA A 53 -15.02 17.35 13.80
CA ALA A 53 -14.96 18.81 13.88
C ALA A 53 -16.23 19.46 13.30
N ALA A 54 -16.65 19.06 12.09
CA ALA A 54 -17.86 19.55 11.45
C ALA A 54 -19.10 19.35 12.35
N ALA A 55 -19.26 18.16 12.94
CA ALA A 55 -20.37 17.87 13.85
C ALA A 55 -20.36 18.73 15.12
N ILE A 56 -19.20 19.19 15.60
CA ILE A 56 -19.11 20.14 16.73
C ILE A 56 -19.53 21.54 16.28
N PHE A 57 -19.05 21.99 15.13
CA PHE A 57 -19.38 23.32 14.61
C PHE A 57 -20.86 23.48 14.30
N SER A 58 -21.49 22.48 13.68
CA SER A 58 -22.94 22.49 13.38
C SER A 58 -23.83 22.49 14.63
N ARG A 59 -23.32 22.09 15.80
CA ARG A 59 -24.05 22.13 17.08
C ARG A 59 -23.86 23.43 17.85
N LYS A 60 -22.85 24.23 17.50
CA LYS A 60 -22.55 25.53 18.14
C LYS A 60 -23.24 26.71 17.46
N THR A 61 -23.76 26.51 16.26
CA THR A 61 -24.72 27.38 15.55
C THR A 61 -26.13 26.94 15.84
#